data_AF-A0A523MQB3-F1
#
_entry.id   AF-A0A523MQB3-F1
#
_cell.length_a   1.000
_cell.length_b   1.000
_cell.length_c   1.000
_cell.angle_alpha   90.00
_cell.angle_beta   90.00
_cell.angle_gamma   90.00
#
_symmetry.space_group_name_H-M   'P 1'
#
loop_
_entity.id
_entity.type
_entity.pdbx_description
1 polymer ?
#
loop_
_entity_poly.entity_id
_entity_poly.type
_entity_poly.pdbx_seq_one_letter_code
_entity_poly.pdbx_strand_id
1 'polypeptide(L)'
;MRGLDTSAELGRIDKTAARVRLALSFAGVALGLAVISLSVVFTSLLPEQIVHEPGSWVPMGLSLLTLAVCVLLTHATRTYVARHHLPMLVPEVERSVGLRRGELAGALELSPDRPVESRSLARFGRQLVADKLAGHEDWELLPETLSKVGKRISWAGLLFMLALGGLAVAAMRSPARTLAAATALGQPWATAFPPPPPRIRIAPGDTAVLRGQRLEVRTIAPMRDSVILVWQPVGEPIATARLAVE
;
A
#
# COMPACT_ATOMS: atom_id res chain seq x y z
N MET A 1 0.11 30.80 -44.25
CA MET A 1 0.93 30.64 -43.03
C MET A 1 -0.01 30.55 -41.84
N ARG A 2 -0.33 29.34 -41.36
CA ARG A 2 -1.07 29.20 -40.09
C ARG A 2 -0.14 29.67 -38.99
N GLY A 3 -0.57 30.65 -38.20
CA GLY A 3 0.11 31.00 -36.96
C GLY A 3 -0.01 29.82 -36.01
N LEU A 4 0.90 28.86 -36.13
CA LEU A 4 1.04 27.78 -35.17
C LEU A 4 1.46 28.41 -33.86
N ASP A 5 0.64 28.19 -32.82
CA ASP A 5 0.95 28.65 -31.48
C ASP A 5 2.15 27.84 -30.97
N THR A 6 3.33 28.43 -31.14
CA THR A 6 4.63 27.85 -30.78
C THR A 6 4.68 27.46 -29.31
N SER A 7 3.91 28.16 -28.47
CA SER A 7 3.79 27.87 -27.04
C SER A 7 2.93 26.63 -26.78
N ALA A 8 1.91 26.38 -27.60
CA ALA A 8 1.01 25.24 -27.47
C ALA A 8 1.72 23.92 -27.80
N GLU A 9 2.52 23.86 -28.88
CA GLU A 9 3.24 22.63 -29.28
C GLU A 9 4.37 22.28 -28.31
N LEU A 10 5.15 23.27 -27.85
CA LEU A 10 6.19 23.01 -26.85
C LEU A 10 5.57 22.63 -25.49
N GLY A 11 4.45 23.27 -25.10
CA GLY A 11 3.70 22.89 -23.90
C GLY A 11 3.00 21.53 -24.01
N ARG A 12 2.84 20.98 -25.22
CA ARG A 12 2.29 19.64 -25.43
C ARG A 12 3.21 18.56 -24.85
N ILE A 13 4.52 18.70 -25.05
CA ILE A 13 5.52 17.75 -24.55
C ILE A 13 5.50 17.68 -23.02
N ASP A 14 5.39 18.82 -22.34
CA ASP A 14 5.25 18.90 -20.88
C ASP A 14 3.96 18.23 -20.39
N LYS A 15 2.84 18.45 -21.10
CA LYS A 15 1.56 17.78 -20.79
C LYS A 15 1.64 16.27 -20.97
N THR A 16 2.29 15.80 -22.03
CA THR A 16 2.46 14.36 -22.31
C THR A 16 3.34 13.71 -21.24
N ALA A 17 4.42 14.36 -20.82
CA ALA A 17 5.25 13.93 -19.69
C ALA A 17 4.44 13.86 -18.37
N ALA A 18 3.59 14.86 -18.11
CA ALA A 18 2.73 14.88 -16.93
C ALA A 18 1.68 13.74 -16.95
N ARG A 19 1.09 13.44 -18.11
CA ARG A 19 0.16 12.30 -18.29
C ARG A 19 0.86 10.96 -18.04
N VAL A 20 2.05 10.76 -18.60
CA VAL A 20 2.86 9.55 -18.37
C VAL A 20 3.16 9.38 -16.88
N ARG A 21 3.53 10.45 -16.18
CA ARG A 21 3.75 10.44 -14.73
C ARG A 21 2.50 10.02 -13.96
N LEU A 22 1.36 10.64 -14.28
CA LEU A 22 0.10 10.36 -13.62
C LEU A 22 -0.28 8.89 -13.82
N ALA A 23 -0.14 8.39 -15.04
CA ALA A 23 -0.46 7.00 -15.39
C ALA A 23 0.46 5.98 -14.69
N LEU A 24 1.77 6.26 -14.60
CA LEU A 24 2.71 5.43 -13.82
C LEU A 24 2.39 5.46 -12.32
N SER A 25 1.95 6.60 -11.79
CA SER A 25 1.52 6.72 -10.39
C SER A 25 0.28 5.87 -10.13
N PHE A 26 -0.71 5.91 -11.03
CA PHE A 26 -1.88 5.04 -10.96
C PHE A 26 -1.52 3.54 -11.05
N ALA A 27 -0.58 3.16 -11.91
CA ALA A 27 -0.09 1.79 -11.99
C ALA A 27 0.56 1.34 -10.66
N GLY A 28 1.32 2.22 -10.01
CA GLY A 28 1.90 1.97 -8.68
C GLY A 28 0.83 1.76 -7.60
N VAL A 29 -0.21 2.60 -7.58
CA VAL A 29 -1.34 2.45 -6.66
C VAL A 29 -2.10 1.16 -6.91
N ALA A 30 -2.38 0.82 -8.18
CA ALA A 30 -3.06 -0.42 -8.55
C ALA A 30 -2.28 -1.66 -8.09
N LEU A 31 -0.95 -1.68 -8.25
CA LEU A 31 -0.09 -2.74 -7.72
C LEU A 31 -0.13 -2.81 -6.19
N GLY A 32 -0.09 -1.67 -5.50
CA GLY A 32 -0.21 -1.62 -4.04
C GLY A 32 -1.53 -2.23 -3.55
N LEU A 33 -2.65 -1.87 -4.18
CA LEU A 33 -3.96 -2.44 -3.88
C LEU A 33 -4.01 -3.95 -4.21
N ALA A 34 -3.39 -4.38 -5.30
CA ALA A 34 -3.30 -5.80 -5.66
C ALA A 34 -2.57 -6.61 -4.57
N VAL A 35 -1.47 -6.07 -4.03
CA VAL A 35 -0.71 -6.70 -2.94
C VAL A 35 -1.53 -6.79 -1.66
N ILE A 36 -2.28 -5.74 -1.31
CA ILE A 36 -3.18 -5.75 -0.14
C ILE A 36 -4.27 -6.81 -0.33
N SER A 37 -4.97 -6.82 -1.47
CA SER A 37 -6.01 -7.79 -1.78
C SER A 37 -5.48 -9.23 -1.74
N LEU A 38 -4.30 -9.47 -2.30
CA LEU A 38 -3.66 -10.78 -2.28
C LEU A 38 -3.27 -11.21 -0.85
N SER A 39 -2.84 -10.26 -0.02
CA SER A 39 -2.50 -10.53 1.39
C SER A 39 -3.74 -10.96 2.17
N VAL A 40 -4.89 -10.32 1.94
CA VAL A 40 -6.18 -10.72 2.54
C VAL A 40 -6.59 -12.12 2.06
N VAL A 41 -6.53 -12.38 0.75
CA VAL A 41 -6.83 -13.71 0.18
C VAL A 41 -5.93 -14.77 0.79
N PHE A 42 -4.62 -14.54 0.81
CA PHE A 42 -3.64 -15.47 1.39
C PHE A 42 -3.94 -15.75 2.87
N THR A 43 -4.19 -14.71 3.66
CA THR A 43 -4.52 -14.84 5.09
C THR A 43 -5.82 -15.60 5.32
N SER A 44 -6.82 -15.45 4.43
CA SER A 44 -8.09 -16.18 4.52
C SER A 44 -7.97 -17.69 4.25
N LEU A 45 -6.88 -18.11 3.59
CA LEU A 45 -6.58 -19.51 3.30
C LEU A 45 -5.77 -20.18 4.41
N LEU A 46 -5.19 -19.41 5.33
CA LEU A 46 -4.41 -19.95 6.44
C LEU A 46 -5.32 -20.61 7.50
N PRO A 47 -4.83 -21.64 8.23
CA PRO A 47 -5.54 -22.22 9.35
C PRO A 47 -5.88 -21.18 10.42
N GLU A 48 -7.10 -21.24 10.96
CA GLU A 48 -7.58 -20.28 11.98
C GLU A 48 -6.69 -20.26 13.23
N GLN A 49 -6.14 -21.41 13.61
CA GLN A 49 -5.20 -21.58 14.72
C GLN A 49 -3.97 -20.67 14.55
N ILE A 50 -3.44 -20.54 13.35
CA ILE A 50 -2.21 -19.77 13.11
C ILE A 50 -2.49 -18.27 13.11
N VAL A 51 -3.67 -17.86 12.63
CA VAL A 51 -3.99 -16.44 12.40
C VAL A 51 -4.65 -15.77 13.61
N HIS A 52 -5.49 -16.50 14.35
CA HIS A 52 -6.37 -15.92 15.37
C HIS A 52 -6.05 -16.38 16.79
N GLU A 53 -5.07 -17.27 16.97
CA GLU A 53 -4.66 -17.65 18.32
C GLU A 53 -4.05 -16.43 19.05
N PRO A 54 -4.50 -16.14 20.28
CA PRO A 54 -3.95 -15.06 21.09
C PRO A 54 -2.44 -15.22 21.27
N GLY A 55 -1.67 -14.18 20.94
CA GLY A 55 -0.20 -14.22 20.95
C GLY A 55 0.43 -14.62 19.61
N SER A 56 -0.35 -14.84 18.56
CA SER A 56 0.18 -15.10 17.22
C SER A 56 0.79 -13.84 16.58
N TRP A 57 2.03 -13.98 16.12
CA TRP A 57 2.77 -12.93 15.40
C TRP A 57 2.51 -12.93 13.89
N VAL A 58 1.78 -13.91 13.36
CA VAL A 58 1.61 -14.10 11.91
C VAL A 58 0.89 -12.92 11.24
N PRO A 59 -0.25 -12.41 11.76
CA PRO A 59 -0.90 -11.23 11.18
C PRO A 59 0.00 -9.99 11.20
N MET A 60 0.83 -9.85 12.24
CA MET A 60 1.81 -8.77 12.37
C MET A 60 2.96 -8.88 11.37
N GLY A 61 3.54 -10.06 11.21
CA GLY A 61 4.56 -10.31 10.18
C GLY A 61 4.03 -10.04 8.77
N LEU A 62 2.82 -10.53 8.47
CA LEU A 62 2.19 -10.34 7.16
C LEU A 62 1.87 -8.87 6.90
N SER A 63 1.24 -8.16 7.84
CA SER A 63 0.93 -6.73 7.67
C SER A 63 2.18 -5.87 7.48
N LEU A 64 3.25 -6.14 8.23
CA LEU A 64 4.54 -5.45 8.05
C LEU A 64 5.16 -5.76 6.69
N LEU A 65 5.11 -7.01 6.23
CA LEU A 65 5.58 -7.41 4.91
C LEU A 65 4.77 -6.73 3.79
N THR A 66 3.45 -6.76 3.87
CA THR A 66 2.54 -6.08 2.94
C THR A 66 2.87 -4.59 2.88
N LEU A 67 3.03 -3.93 4.03
CA LEU A 67 3.37 -2.51 4.10
C LEU A 67 4.75 -2.23 3.52
N ALA A 68 5.76 -3.04 3.83
CA ALA A 68 7.11 -2.91 3.28
C ALA A 68 7.12 -3.03 1.75
N VAL A 69 6.38 -4.00 1.20
CA VAL A 69 6.22 -4.16 -0.26
C VAL A 69 5.50 -2.96 -0.86
N CYS A 70 4.41 -2.47 -0.25
CA CYS A 70 3.70 -1.29 -0.73
C CYS A 70 4.58 -0.02 -0.71
N VAL A 71 5.36 0.17 0.36
CA VAL A 71 6.30 1.29 0.48
C VAL A 71 7.40 1.18 -0.57
N LEU A 72 7.97 -0.01 -0.76
CA LEU A 72 9.00 -0.25 -1.77
C LEU A 72 8.47 0.01 -3.18
N LEU A 73 7.27 -0.47 -3.51
CA LEU A 73 6.62 -0.22 -4.80
C LEU A 73 6.33 1.27 -5.02
N THR A 74 5.84 1.96 -4.00
CA THR A 74 5.56 3.41 -4.07
C THR A 74 6.86 4.21 -4.21
N HIS A 75 7.91 3.81 -3.48
CA HIS A 75 9.23 4.43 -3.59
C HIS A 75 9.86 4.16 -4.95
N ALA A 76 9.81 2.93 -5.46
CA ALA A 76 10.31 2.54 -6.77
C ALA A 76 9.58 3.29 -7.89
N THR A 77 8.25 3.40 -7.82
CA THR A 77 7.45 4.15 -8.82
C THR A 77 7.73 5.65 -8.75
N ARG A 78 7.82 6.23 -7.55
CA ARG A 78 8.19 7.65 -7.39
C ARG A 78 9.61 7.94 -7.85
N THR A 79 10.58 7.12 -7.49
CA THR A 79 11.98 7.30 -7.94
C THR A 79 12.12 7.06 -9.43
N TYR A 80 11.41 6.08 -10.00
CA TYR A 80 11.35 5.87 -11.44
C TYR A 80 10.78 7.10 -12.16
N VAL A 81 9.63 7.60 -11.71
CA VAL A 81 8.99 8.82 -12.24
C VAL A 81 9.90 10.03 -12.11
N ALA A 82 10.52 10.24 -10.95
CA ALA A 82 11.41 11.37 -10.70
C ALA A 82 12.71 11.28 -11.51
N ARG A 83 13.24 10.07 -11.76
CA ARG A 83 14.44 9.87 -12.59
C ARG A 83 14.15 9.98 -14.09
N HIS A 84 12.94 9.66 -14.54
CA HIS A 84 12.53 9.76 -15.95
C HIS A 84 11.89 11.12 -16.29
N HIS A 85 12.58 12.19 -15.89
CA HIS A 85 12.22 13.58 -16.19
C HIS A 85 12.38 13.91 -17.70
N LEU A 86 11.78 15.03 -18.14
CA LEU A 86 11.93 15.67 -19.47
C LEU A 86 13.26 15.41 -20.22
N PRO A 87 14.45 15.55 -19.61
CA PRO A 87 15.75 15.23 -20.22
C PRO A 87 15.90 13.82 -20.82
N MET A 88 15.13 12.81 -20.40
CA MET A 88 15.13 11.49 -21.03
C MET A 88 14.13 11.34 -22.18
N LEU A 89 13.06 12.13 -22.20
CA LEU A 89 12.05 12.13 -23.27
C LEU A 89 12.56 12.91 -24.48
N VAL A 90 13.30 13.99 -24.24
CA VAL A 90 13.84 14.87 -25.28
C VAL A 90 14.67 14.12 -26.33
N PRO A 91 15.62 13.22 -25.97
CA PRO A 91 16.37 12.45 -26.96
C PRO A 91 15.54 11.45 -27.78
N GLU A 92 14.38 11.01 -27.27
CA GLU A 92 13.46 10.15 -28.01
C GLU A 92 12.66 10.98 -29.01
N VAL A 93 12.10 12.12 -28.57
CA VAL A 93 11.39 13.07 -29.43
C VAL A 93 12.29 13.65 -30.53
N GLU A 94 13.53 13.98 -30.19
CA GLU A 94 14.50 14.47 -31.19
C GLU A 94 14.78 13.42 -32.26
N ARG A 95 14.92 12.14 -31.86
CA ARG A 95 15.14 11.03 -32.80
C ARG A 95 13.92 10.73 -33.66
N SER A 96 12.71 10.79 -33.10
CA SER A 96 11.48 10.47 -33.84
C SER A 96 11.13 11.51 -34.89
N VAL A 97 11.44 12.79 -34.63
CA VAL A 97 11.15 13.91 -35.53
C VAL A 97 12.36 14.30 -36.42
N GLY A 98 13.52 13.64 -36.23
CA GLY A 98 14.74 13.95 -36.99
C GLY A 98 15.36 15.32 -36.64
N LEU A 99 15.19 15.76 -35.40
CA LEU A 99 15.89 16.92 -34.83
C LEU A 99 17.34 16.54 -34.49
N ARG A 100 18.25 17.51 -34.54
CA ARG A 100 19.60 17.28 -34.03
C ARG A 100 19.56 17.21 -32.51
N ARG A 101 20.49 16.44 -31.94
CA ARG A 101 20.61 16.27 -30.49
C ARG A 101 20.78 17.63 -29.81
N GLY A 102 19.89 17.97 -28.88
CA GLY A 102 19.89 19.22 -28.14
C GLY A 102 19.10 20.37 -28.78
N GLU A 103 18.55 20.22 -29.99
CA GLU A 103 17.69 21.27 -30.59
C GLU A 103 16.41 21.47 -29.80
N LEU A 104 15.76 20.39 -29.36
CA LEU A 104 14.56 20.46 -28.54
C LEU A 104 14.90 20.88 -27.11
N ALA A 105 15.99 20.36 -26.54
CA ALA A 105 16.47 20.77 -25.22
C ALA A 105 16.73 22.28 -25.17
N GLY A 106 17.45 22.81 -26.16
CA GLY A 106 17.73 24.24 -26.30
C GLY A 106 16.46 25.07 -26.51
N ALA A 107 15.51 24.58 -27.32
CA ALA A 107 14.24 25.26 -27.51
C ALA A 107 13.39 25.33 -26.22
N LEU A 108 13.44 24.29 -25.38
CA LEU A 108 12.78 24.26 -24.06
C LEU A 108 13.49 25.17 -23.04
N GLU A 109 14.83 25.23 -23.08
CA GLU A 109 15.62 26.11 -22.21
C GLU A 109 15.44 27.60 -22.54
N LEU A 110 15.19 27.93 -23.81
CA LEU A 110 14.91 29.28 -24.32
C LEU A 110 13.46 29.73 -24.08
N SER A 111 12.85 29.27 -22.97
CA SER A 111 11.49 29.61 -22.55
C SER A 111 11.27 31.14 -22.47
N PRO A 112 10.07 31.69 -22.76
CA PRO A 112 9.87 33.15 -22.87
C PRO A 112 10.17 33.89 -21.55
N ASP A 113 10.10 33.16 -20.43
CA ASP A 113 10.31 33.66 -19.07
C ASP A 113 11.79 33.76 -18.67
N ARG A 114 12.74 33.32 -19.51
CA ARG A 114 14.18 33.46 -19.23
C ARG A 114 14.78 34.68 -19.94
N PRO A 115 15.67 35.44 -19.27
CA PRO A 115 16.43 36.48 -19.93
C PRO A 115 17.41 35.86 -20.94
N VAL A 116 17.29 36.24 -22.21
CA VAL A 116 18.17 35.79 -23.30
C VAL A 116 18.69 37.02 -24.04
N GLU A 117 19.97 37.04 -24.39
CA GLU A 117 20.63 38.16 -25.09
C GLU A 117 20.00 38.46 -26.46
N SER A 118 19.46 37.44 -27.15
CA SER A 118 18.76 37.61 -28.44
C SER A 118 17.39 36.90 -28.46
N ARG A 119 16.34 37.66 -28.14
CA ARG A 119 14.95 37.16 -28.12
C ARG A 119 14.43 36.74 -29.49
N SER A 120 14.88 37.40 -30.57
CA SER A 120 14.47 37.09 -31.94
C SER A 120 15.02 35.74 -32.41
N LEU A 121 16.30 35.46 -32.12
CA LEU A 121 16.93 34.18 -32.43
C LEU A 121 16.32 33.04 -31.62
N ALA A 122 16.05 33.28 -30.33
CA ALA A 122 15.36 32.31 -29.46
C ALA A 122 13.95 31.98 -29.98
N ARG A 123 13.18 32.99 -30.41
CA ARG A 123 11.85 32.79 -31.00
C ARG A 123 11.94 32.00 -32.31
N PHE A 124 12.89 32.33 -33.19
CA PHE A 124 13.09 31.62 -34.45
C PHE A 124 13.45 30.15 -34.25
N GLY A 125 14.41 29.85 -33.37
CA GLY A 125 14.80 28.47 -33.06
C GLY A 125 13.65 27.64 -32.50
N ARG A 126 12.84 28.23 -31.61
CA ARG A 126 11.64 27.57 -31.07
C ARG A 126 10.56 27.34 -32.13
N GLN A 127 10.39 28.28 -33.04
CA GLN A 127 9.43 28.14 -34.12
C GLN A 127 9.82 27.04 -35.11
N LEU A 128 11.12 26.91 -35.39
CA LEU A 128 11.65 25.84 -36.25
C LEU A 128 11.47 24.44 -35.63
N VAL A 129 11.64 24.32 -34.30
CA VAL A 129 11.36 23.07 -33.57
C VAL A 129 9.87 22.80 -33.50
N ALA A 130 9.04 23.81 -33.23
CA ALA A 130 7.59 23.66 -33.19
C ALA A 130 6.98 23.26 -34.54
N ASP A 131 7.46 23.83 -35.65
CA ASP A 131 7.02 23.46 -37.00
C ASP A 131 7.38 22.01 -37.34
N LYS A 132 8.51 21.50 -36.83
CA LYS A 132 8.89 20.09 -36.99
C LYS A 132 8.06 19.15 -36.10
N LEU A 133 7.70 19.59 -34.90
CA LEU A 133 6.79 18.84 -34.00
C LEU A 133 5.35 18.84 -34.52
N ALA A 134 4.95 19.91 -35.19
CA ALA A 134 3.60 20.06 -35.74
C ALA A 134 3.30 18.94 -36.76
N GLY A 135 2.11 18.38 -36.65
CA GLY A 135 1.65 17.29 -37.53
C GLY A 135 2.01 15.89 -37.07
N HIS A 136 2.84 15.72 -36.03
CA HIS A 136 3.06 14.42 -35.39
C HIS A 136 2.11 14.21 -34.23
N GLU A 137 1.65 12.98 -34.00
CA GLU A 137 0.86 12.61 -32.82
C GLU A 137 1.76 12.23 -31.61
N ASP A 138 1.21 12.24 -30.39
CA ASP A 138 1.98 11.94 -29.17
C ASP A 138 2.63 10.55 -29.20
N TRP A 139 1.98 9.55 -29.81
CA TRP A 139 2.53 8.20 -29.96
C TRP A 139 3.66 8.12 -30.99
N GLU A 140 3.72 9.04 -31.94
CA GLU A 140 4.83 9.17 -32.92
C GLU A 140 6.02 9.90 -32.30
N LEU A 141 5.76 10.87 -31.42
CA LEU A 141 6.81 11.59 -30.70
C LEU A 141 7.52 10.70 -29.67
N LEU A 142 6.80 9.80 -29.00
CA LEU A 142 7.30 8.95 -27.90
C LEU A 142 6.93 7.46 -28.08
N PRO A 143 7.32 6.81 -29.19
CA PRO A 143 6.84 5.48 -29.55
C PRO A 143 7.30 4.40 -28.58
N GLU A 144 8.55 4.46 -28.10
CA GLU A 144 9.07 3.47 -27.16
C GLU A 144 8.53 3.71 -25.75
N THR A 145 8.54 4.96 -25.30
CA THR A 145 8.12 5.30 -23.94
C THR A 145 6.65 5.03 -23.72
N LEU A 146 5.77 5.47 -24.64
CA LEU A 146 4.33 5.24 -24.49
C LEU A 146 3.96 3.76 -24.61
N SER A 147 4.66 3.00 -25.46
CA SER A 147 4.48 1.54 -25.53
C SER A 147 4.88 0.83 -24.22
N LYS A 148 6.04 1.18 -23.65
CA LYS A 148 6.52 0.61 -22.36
C LYS A 148 5.58 0.98 -21.22
N VAL A 149 5.12 2.23 -21.15
CA VAL A 149 4.19 2.71 -20.12
C VAL A 149 2.83 2.06 -20.27
N GLY A 150 2.30 1.97 -21.49
CA GLY A 150 1.03 1.30 -21.79
C GLY A 150 1.04 -0.18 -21.38
N LYS A 151 2.11 -0.92 -21.71
CA LYS A 151 2.30 -2.30 -21.25
C LYS A 151 2.32 -2.40 -19.73
N ARG A 152 3.07 -1.53 -19.05
CA ARG A 152 3.13 -1.54 -17.57
C ARG A 152 1.77 -1.26 -16.92
N ILE A 153 1.02 -0.29 -17.43
CA ILE A 153 -0.32 0.03 -16.93
C ILE A 153 -1.26 -1.15 -17.17
N SER A 154 -1.22 -1.74 -18.35
CA SER A 154 -2.03 -2.92 -18.69
C SER A 154 -1.73 -4.09 -17.76
N TRP A 155 -0.44 -4.39 -17.51
CA TRP A 155 -0.03 -5.43 -16.57
C TRP A 155 -0.44 -5.12 -15.13
N ALA A 156 -0.26 -3.88 -14.67
CA ALA A 156 -0.69 -3.45 -13.33
C ALA A 156 -2.21 -3.57 -13.17
N GLY A 157 -2.98 -3.15 -14.18
CA GLY A 157 -4.43 -3.28 -14.22
C GLY A 157 -4.88 -4.74 -14.22
N LEU A 158 -4.23 -5.59 -15.02
CA LEU A 158 -4.51 -7.04 -15.05
C LEU A 158 -4.26 -7.68 -13.69
N LEU A 159 -3.11 -7.43 -13.06
CA LEU A 159 -2.78 -7.95 -11.73
C LEU A 159 -3.76 -7.47 -10.67
N PHE A 160 -4.16 -6.19 -10.72
CA PHE A 160 -5.18 -5.65 -9.83
C PHE A 160 -6.53 -6.35 -10.02
N MET A 161 -6.99 -6.52 -11.27
CA MET A 161 -8.25 -7.20 -11.56
C MET A 161 -8.23 -8.67 -11.14
N LEU A 162 -7.11 -9.38 -11.33
CA LEU A 162 -6.95 -10.75 -10.86
C LEU A 162 -6.97 -10.84 -9.33
N ALA A 163 -6.27 -9.95 -8.64
CA ALA A 163 -6.28 -9.90 -7.18
C ALA A 163 -7.67 -9.57 -6.62
N LEU A 164 -8.38 -8.62 -7.24
CA LEU A 164 -9.73 -8.26 -6.88
C LEU A 164 -10.72 -9.42 -7.14
N GLY A 165 -10.57 -10.12 -8.27
CA GLY A 165 -11.35 -11.31 -8.58
C GLY A 165 -11.10 -12.44 -7.57
N GLY A 166 -9.84 -12.68 -7.20
CA GLY A 166 -9.49 -13.64 -6.15
C GLY A 166 -10.11 -13.28 -4.79
N LEU A 167 -10.07 -11.99 -4.43
CA LEU A 167 -10.71 -11.48 -3.21
C LEU A 167 -12.23 -11.66 -3.24
N ALA A 168 -12.88 -11.38 -4.37
CA ALA A 168 -14.32 -11.60 -4.54
C ALA A 168 -14.69 -13.08 -4.40
N VAL A 169 -13.93 -13.99 -5.02
CA VAL A 169 -14.14 -15.44 -4.89
C VAL A 169 -13.95 -15.91 -3.45
N ALA A 170 -12.92 -15.43 -2.75
CA ALA A 170 -12.69 -15.74 -1.34
C ALA A 170 -13.85 -15.24 -0.46
N ALA A 171 -14.33 -14.02 -0.69
CA ALA A 171 -15.46 -13.44 0.03
C ALA A 171 -16.76 -14.21 -0.23
N MET A 172 -17.00 -14.68 -1.45
CA MET A 172 -18.17 -15.50 -1.79
C MET A 172 -18.11 -16.89 -1.16
N ARG A 173 -16.93 -17.51 -1.10
CA ARG A 173 -16.76 -18.86 -0.55
C ARG A 173 -16.83 -18.87 0.97
N SER A 174 -16.24 -17.88 1.62
CA SER A 174 -16.15 -17.79 3.08
C SER A 174 -16.09 -16.31 3.53
N PRO A 175 -17.24 -15.64 3.62
CA PRO A 175 -17.30 -14.22 3.96
C PRO A 175 -16.74 -13.96 5.35
N ALA A 176 -17.05 -14.81 6.33
CA ALA A 176 -16.55 -14.70 7.70
C ALA A 176 -15.01 -14.77 7.77
N ARG A 177 -14.39 -15.70 7.05
CA ARG A 177 -12.92 -15.85 7.02
C ARG A 177 -12.23 -14.70 6.31
N THR A 178 -12.82 -14.21 5.21
CA THR A 178 -12.26 -13.09 4.46
C THR A 178 -12.32 -11.80 5.28
N LEU A 179 -13.44 -11.57 5.97
CA LEU A 179 -13.59 -10.44 6.87
C LEU A 179 -12.62 -10.55 8.06
N ALA A 180 -12.52 -11.73 8.68
CA ALA A 180 -11.59 -11.97 9.79
C ALA A 180 -10.12 -11.75 9.37
N ALA A 181 -9.73 -12.22 8.19
CA ALA A 181 -8.42 -11.98 7.60
C ALA A 181 -8.15 -10.48 7.35
N ALA A 182 -9.13 -9.76 6.80
CA ALA A 182 -9.02 -8.32 6.61
C ALA A 182 -8.88 -7.57 7.94
N THR A 183 -9.64 -7.96 8.97
CA THR A 183 -9.52 -7.37 10.31
C THR A 183 -8.19 -7.69 10.98
N ALA A 184 -7.69 -8.92 10.84
CA ALA A 184 -6.41 -9.32 11.41
C ALA A 184 -5.24 -8.56 10.78
N LEU A 185 -5.28 -8.30 9.47
CA LEU A 185 -4.29 -7.48 8.78
C LEU A 185 -4.44 -5.97 9.07
N GLY A 186 -5.67 -5.51 9.34
CA GLY A 186 -5.94 -4.12 9.70
C GLY A 186 -5.60 -3.77 11.15
N GLN A 187 -5.64 -4.75 12.05
CA GLN A 187 -5.31 -4.61 13.48
C GLN A 187 -4.34 -5.70 13.94
N PRO A 188 -3.14 -5.78 13.34
CA PRO A 188 -2.20 -6.88 13.59
C PRO A 188 -1.70 -6.95 15.03
N TRP A 189 -1.71 -5.84 15.76
CA TRP A 189 -1.29 -5.81 17.15
C TRP A 189 -2.30 -6.47 18.09
N ALA A 190 -3.59 -6.56 17.70
CA ALA A 190 -4.62 -7.11 18.56
C ALA A 190 -4.47 -8.63 18.76
N THR A 191 -3.94 -9.34 17.76
CA THR A 191 -3.63 -10.77 17.85
C THR A 191 -2.28 -11.01 18.52
N ALA A 192 -1.26 -10.21 18.20
CA ALA A 192 0.08 -10.34 18.79
C ALA A 192 0.13 -9.95 20.28
N PHE A 193 -0.63 -8.92 20.65
CA PHE A 193 -0.71 -8.40 22.01
C PHE A 193 -2.18 -8.36 22.44
N PRO A 194 -2.77 -9.52 22.78
CA PRO A 194 -4.15 -9.56 23.25
C PRO A 194 -4.28 -8.71 24.52
N PRO A 195 -5.45 -8.08 24.74
CA PRO A 195 -5.69 -7.33 25.97
C PRO A 195 -5.48 -8.25 27.19
N PRO A 196 -4.98 -7.70 28.31
CA PRO A 196 -4.74 -8.51 29.51
C PRO A 196 -6.05 -9.19 29.94
N PRO A 197 -5.99 -10.45 30.41
CA PRO A 197 -7.18 -11.17 30.79
C PRO A 197 -7.90 -10.45 31.94
N PRO A 198 -9.24 -10.54 32.01
CA PRO A 198 -9.97 -9.91 33.10
C PRO A 198 -9.51 -10.43 34.46
N ARG A 199 -9.68 -9.62 35.51
CA ARG A 199 -9.27 -9.99 36.88
C ARG A 199 -10.00 -11.24 37.34
N ILE A 200 -9.27 -12.14 38.01
CA ILE A 200 -9.89 -13.25 38.76
C ILE A 200 -10.77 -12.65 39.86
N ARG A 201 -11.98 -13.17 40.01
CA ARG A 201 -12.89 -12.82 41.10
C ARG A 201 -13.11 -14.05 41.97
N ILE A 202 -13.12 -13.84 43.28
CA ILE A 202 -13.46 -14.87 44.26
C ILE A 202 -14.80 -14.45 44.88
N ALA A 203 -15.77 -15.37 44.92
CA ALA A 203 -17.10 -15.12 45.46
C ALA A 203 -17.54 -16.30 46.36
N PRO A 204 -18.11 -16.04 47.55
CA PRO A 204 -18.26 -14.73 48.17
C PRO A 204 -16.90 -14.15 48.61
N GLY A 205 -16.80 -12.82 48.66
CA GLY A 205 -15.66 -12.13 49.27
C GLY A 205 -15.80 -12.13 50.79
N ASP A 206 -15.67 -10.98 51.43
CA ASP A 206 -15.88 -10.87 52.87
C ASP A 206 -17.36 -11.13 53.21
N THR A 207 -17.61 -12.26 53.90
CA THR A 207 -18.95 -12.66 54.33
C THR A 207 -18.92 -13.32 55.69
N ALA A 208 -19.94 -13.07 56.50
CA ALA A 208 -20.12 -13.73 57.79
C ALA A 208 -20.89 -15.04 57.59
N VAL A 209 -20.36 -16.13 58.14
CA VAL A 209 -20.96 -17.47 58.04
C VAL A 209 -21.11 -18.03 59.45
N LEU A 210 -22.22 -18.72 59.71
CA LEU A 210 -22.45 -19.35 61.01
C LEU A 210 -21.48 -20.51 61.21
N ARG A 211 -21.05 -20.71 62.46
CA ARG A 211 -20.17 -21.83 62.82
C ARG A 211 -20.86 -23.16 62.47
N GLY A 212 -20.15 -24.02 61.74
CA GLY A 212 -20.65 -25.32 61.28
C GLY A 212 -21.39 -25.28 59.94
N GLN A 213 -21.65 -24.11 59.38
CA GLN A 213 -22.23 -23.95 58.05
C GLN A 213 -21.13 -24.04 56.97
N ARG A 214 -21.41 -24.75 55.88
CA ARG A 214 -20.49 -24.88 54.75
C ARG A 214 -20.43 -23.56 53.98
N LEU A 215 -19.22 -23.04 53.77
CA LEU A 215 -18.95 -21.93 52.86
C LEU A 215 -18.43 -22.48 51.53
N GLU A 216 -19.13 -22.17 50.45
CA GLU A 216 -18.67 -22.47 49.08
C GLU A 216 -17.96 -21.25 48.53
N VAL A 217 -16.67 -21.39 48.19
CA VAL A 217 -15.87 -20.35 47.56
C VAL A 217 -15.71 -20.69 46.08
N ARG A 218 -16.22 -19.82 45.21
CA ARG A 218 -16.12 -19.94 43.76
C ARG A 218 -15.05 -19.00 43.23
N THR A 219 -14.21 -19.53 42.36
CA THR A 219 -13.19 -18.75 41.65
C THR A 219 -13.65 -18.55 40.21
N ILE A 220 -13.86 -17.31 39.80
CA ILE A 220 -14.24 -16.92 38.44
C ILE A 220 -12.98 -16.37 37.77
N ALA A 221 -12.43 -17.12 36.83
CA ALA A 221 -11.15 -16.84 36.19
C ALA A 221 -11.28 -16.84 34.66
N PRO A 222 -11.92 -15.81 34.08
CA PRO A 222 -12.19 -15.78 32.65
C PRO A 222 -10.90 -15.77 31.84
N MET A 223 -10.90 -16.48 30.70
CA MET A 223 -9.76 -16.57 29.77
C MET A 223 -8.51 -17.21 30.38
N ARG A 224 -8.67 -18.15 31.32
CA ARG A 224 -7.57 -18.93 31.91
C ARG A 224 -7.97 -20.40 31.93
N ASP A 225 -7.06 -21.29 31.55
CA ASP A 225 -7.32 -22.74 31.55
C ASP A 225 -7.17 -23.37 32.94
N SER A 226 -6.35 -22.74 33.79
CA SER A 226 -6.18 -23.18 35.17
C SER A 226 -5.82 -22.03 36.09
N VAL A 227 -6.16 -22.19 37.37
CA VAL A 227 -5.78 -21.27 38.44
C VAL A 227 -5.14 -22.05 39.58
N ILE A 228 -4.14 -21.43 40.20
CA ILE A 228 -3.55 -21.93 41.44
C ILE A 228 -4.21 -21.14 42.56
N LEU A 229 -5.03 -21.83 43.35
CA LEU A 229 -5.62 -21.27 44.55
C LEU A 229 -4.65 -21.48 45.70
N VAL A 230 -4.25 -20.40 46.36
CA VAL A 230 -3.43 -20.41 47.56
C VAL A 230 -4.29 -19.83 48.68
N TRP A 231 -4.44 -20.55 49.79
CA TRP A 231 -5.17 -20.07 50.97
C TRP A 231 -4.43 -20.41 52.25
N GLN A 232 -4.60 -19.56 53.26
CA GLN A 232 -4.00 -19.73 54.57
C GLN A 232 -5.02 -19.37 55.66
N PRO A 233 -5.56 -20.37 56.38
CA PRO A 233 -6.35 -20.11 57.57
C PRO A 233 -5.48 -19.50 58.69
N VAL A 234 -6.08 -18.69 59.56
CA VAL A 234 -5.36 -18.04 60.66
C VAL A 234 -4.81 -19.11 61.62
N GLY A 235 -3.49 -19.15 61.78
CA GLY A 235 -2.80 -20.12 62.64
C GLY A 235 -2.47 -21.46 61.96
N GLU A 236 -2.76 -21.62 60.68
CA GLU A 236 -2.48 -22.83 59.90
C GLU A 236 -1.42 -22.58 58.81
N PRO A 237 -0.73 -23.64 58.33
CA PRO A 237 0.19 -23.54 57.21
C PRO A 237 -0.54 -23.21 55.90
N ILE A 238 0.20 -22.64 54.95
CA ILE A 238 -0.31 -22.31 53.61
C ILE A 238 -0.69 -23.59 52.88
N ALA A 239 -1.91 -23.62 52.34
CA ALA A 239 -2.41 -24.67 51.46
C ALA A 239 -2.50 -24.18 50.02
N THR A 240 -2.31 -25.09 49.06
CA THR A 240 -2.36 -24.77 47.62
C THR A 240 -3.13 -25.86 46.88
N ALA A 241 -4.00 -25.48 45.94
CA ALA A 241 -4.63 -26.39 45.00
C ALA A 241 -4.62 -25.82 43.58
N ARG A 242 -4.40 -26.70 42.60
CA ARG A 242 -4.59 -26.37 41.19
C ARG A 242 -6.00 -26.74 40.78
N LEU A 243 -6.76 -25.75 40.33
CA LEU A 243 -8.12 -25.94 39.84
C LEU A 243 -8.12 -25.74 38.33
N ALA A 244 -8.72 -26.69 37.61
CA ALA A 244 -9.14 -26.45 36.24
C ALA A 244 -10.28 -25.43 36.26
N VAL A 245 -10.25 -24.47 35.34
CA VAL A 245 -11.35 -23.52 35.18
C VAL A 245 -12.27 -24.11 34.12
N GLU A 246 -13.53 -24.37 34.49
CA GLU A 246 -14.60 -24.72 33.54
C GLU A 246 -15.11 -23.48 32.79
#